data_AF-A0A6G3XIV7-F1
#
_entry.id   AF-A0A6G3XIV7-F1
#
_cell.length_a   1.000
_cell.length_b   1.000
_cell.length_c   1.000
_cell.angle_alpha   90.00
_cell.angle_beta   90.00
_cell.angle_gamma   90.00
#
_symmetry.space_group_name_H-M   'P 1'
#
loop_
_entity.id
_entity.type
_entity.pdbx_description
1 polymer ?
#
loop_
_entity_poly.entity_id
_entity_poly.type
_entity_poly.pdbx_seq_one_letter_code
_entity_poly.pdbx_strand_id
1 'polypeptide(L)'
;MTSTPDDPATELPGAPPVVDLATWQAARDELLVREKAHTRQGDALAAARRRLPMTEVDATVEVVGPEGPVPFLDLFQGRRELVVYQHMWYDGAPHQGQCEGCTDAVWHMRDAVYLNARGVSFAVLTTGSWDEVAAYTAFMGYTQPWYSVRGLDAPIG
;
A
#
# COMPACT_ATOMS: atom_id res chain seq x y z
N MET A 1 4.77 -57.78 -3.67
CA MET A 1 5.52 -57.24 -2.52
C MET A 1 6.72 -56.50 -3.08
N THR A 2 6.61 -55.18 -3.17
CA THR A 2 7.76 -54.32 -3.43
C THR A 2 7.60 -53.18 -2.43
N SER A 3 8.21 -53.38 -1.27
CA SER A 3 8.39 -52.36 -0.25
C SER A 3 9.33 -51.30 -0.82
N THR A 4 8.80 -50.14 -1.20
CA THR A 4 9.60 -48.94 -1.36
C THR A 4 10.24 -48.65 0.00
N PRO A 5 11.58 -48.47 0.08
CA PRO A 5 12.21 -48.10 1.33
C PRO A 5 11.70 -46.72 1.76
N ASP A 6 11.34 -46.57 3.04
CA ASP A 6 11.31 -45.28 3.71
C ASP A 6 12.69 -44.64 3.53
N ASP A 7 12.82 -43.77 2.54
CA ASP A 7 13.93 -42.83 2.47
C ASP A 7 13.61 -41.76 3.53
N PRO A 8 14.37 -41.66 4.63
CA PRO A 8 14.18 -40.60 5.61
C PRO A 8 14.59 -39.30 4.92
N ALA A 9 13.63 -38.73 4.18
CA ALA A 9 13.74 -37.47 3.48
C ALA A 9 14.08 -36.39 4.50
N THR A 10 15.39 -36.18 4.65
CA THR A 10 16.06 -34.91 4.90
C THR A 10 15.18 -33.91 5.65
N GLU A 11 15.15 -34.00 6.98
CA GLU A 11 14.68 -32.90 7.82
C GLU A 11 15.60 -31.70 7.58
N LEU A 12 15.24 -30.87 6.60
CA LEU A 12 15.86 -29.56 6.41
C LEU A 12 15.47 -28.70 7.64
N PRO A 13 16.43 -28.10 8.34
CA PRO A 13 16.14 -27.25 9.50
C PRO A 13 15.12 -26.17 9.14
N GLY A 14 13.99 -26.15 9.84
CA GLY A 14 12.92 -25.16 9.64
C GLY A 14 11.76 -25.61 8.74
N ALA A 15 11.76 -26.83 8.21
CA ALA A 15 10.59 -27.38 7.52
C ALA A 15 9.56 -27.95 8.53
N PRO A 16 8.24 -27.74 8.32
CA PRO A 16 7.22 -28.43 9.11
C PRO A 16 7.24 -29.94 8.84
N PRO A 17 6.71 -30.77 9.76
CA PRO A 17 6.67 -32.21 9.58
C PRO A 17 5.84 -32.61 8.35
N VAL A 18 6.35 -33.57 7.57
CA VAL A 18 5.63 -34.18 6.46
C VAL A 18 4.69 -35.24 7.03
N VAL A 19 3.38 -35.08 6.83
CA VAL A 19 2.33 -35.96 7.37
C VAL A 19 1.40 -36.44 6.26
N ASP A 20 0.59 -37.46 6.55
CA ASP A 20 -0.46 -37.88 5.63
C ASP A 20 -1.57 -36.81 5.48
N LEU A 21 -2.38 -36.97 4.44
CA LEU A 21 -3.45 -36.03 4.11
C LEU A 21 -4.49 -35.89 5.23
N ALA A 22 -4.81 -36.98 5.92
CA ALA A 22 -5.84 -36.98 6.97
C ALA A 22 -5.38 -36.15 8.18
N THR A 23 -4.12 -36.33 8.58
CA THR A 23 -3.48 -35.59 9.67
C THR A 23 -3.37 -34.11 9.33
N TRP A 24 -2.92 -33.78 8.10
CA TRP A 24 -2.86 -32.39 7.64
C TRP A 24 -4.24 -31.74 7.60
N GLN A 25 -5.26 -32.45 7.12
CA GLN A 25 -6.62 -31.92 7.01
C GLN A 25 -7.23 -31.64 8.39
N ALA A 26 -7.03 -32.52 9.36
CA ALA A 26 -7.48 -32.30 10.74
C ALA A 26 -6.84 -31.04 11.35
N ALA A 27 -5.50 -30.89 11.23
CA ALA A 27 -4.79 -29.72 11.72
C ALA A 27 -5.23 -28.42 11.01
N ARG A 28 -5.50 -28.50 9.69
CA ARG A 28 -6.02 -27.37 8.91
C ARG A 28 -7.43 -26.98 9.35
N ASP A 29 -8.31 -27.95 9.63
CA ASP A 29 -9.67 -27.66 10.07
C ASP A 29 -9.70 -26.99 11.45
N GLU A 30 -8.81 -27.40 12.36
CA GLU A 30 -8.60 -26.73 13.64
C GLU A 30 -8.10 -25.28 13.46
N LEU A 31 -7.12 -25.06 12.59
CA LEU A 31 -6.62 -23.71 12.27
C LEU A 31 -7.71 -22.84 11.63
N LEU A 32 -8.51 -23.40 10.74
CA LEU A 32 -9.56 -22.69 10.00
C LEU A 32 -10.60 -22.04 10.92
N VAL A 33 -10.86 -22.61 12.10
CA VAL A 33 -11.73 -21.99 13.11
C VAL A 33 -11.16 -20.65 13.57
N ARG A 34 -9.85 -20.59 13.85
CA ARG A 34 -9.15 -19.37 14.28
C ARG A 34 -9.06 -18.36 13.14
N GLU A 35 -8.76 -18.81 11.93
CA GLU A 35 -8.70 -17.95 10.74
C GLU A 35 -10.06 -17.29 10.47
N LYS A 36 -11.16 -18.06 10.52
CA LYS A 36 -12.52 -17.52 10.38
C LYS A 36 -12.87 -16.51 11.48
N ALA A 37 -12.42 -16.73 12.71
CA ALA A 37 -12.60 -15.76 13.79
C ALA A 37 -11.83 -14.45 13.50
N HIS A 38 -10.59 -14.56 13.04
CA HIS A 38 -9.77 -13.41 12.63
C HIS A 38 -10.41 -12.64 11.47
N THR A 39 -10.90 -13.32 10.43
CA THR A 39 -11.61 -12.69 9.31
C THR A 39 -12.79 -11.86 9.78
N ARG A 40 -13.66 -12.43 10.64
CA ARG A 40 -14.84 -11.70 11.17
C ARG A 40 -14.44 -10.48 12.01
N GLN A 41 -13.36 -10.59 12.79
CA GLN A 41 -12.82 -9.45 13.53
C GLN A 41 -12.28 -8.37 12.57
N GLY A 42 -11.56 -8.77 11.52
CA GLY A 42 -11.13 -7.89 10.45
C GLY A 42 -12.29 -7.17 9.77
N ASP A 43 -13.37 -7.89 9.45
CA ASP A 43 -14.59 -7.33 8.86
C ASP A 43 -15.24 -6.30 9.80
N ALA A 44 -15.31 -6.60 11.10
CA ALA A 44 -15.84 -5.67 12.10
C ALA A 44 -15.01 -4.38 12.18
N LEU A 45 -13.67 -4.49 12.17
CA LEU A 45 -12.77 -3.33 12.16
C LEU A 45 -12.88 -2.53 10.86
N ALA A 46 -12.93 -3.20 9.71
CA ALA A 46 -13.12 -2.53 8.42
C ALA A 46 -14.46 -1.78 8.37
N ALA A 47 -15.52 -2.38 8.90
CA ALA A 47 -16.83 -1.73 9.02
C ALA A 47 -16.79 -0.52 9.97
N ALA A 48 -16.06 -0.62 11.08
CA ALA A 48 -15.87 0.50 12.00
C ALA A 48 -15.09 1.65 11.34
N ARG A 49 -14.01 1.36 10.60
CA ARG A 49 -13.21 2.35 9.85
C ARG A 49 -14.04 3.11 8.82
N ARG A 50 -14.89 2.42 8.05
CA ARG A 50 -15.80 3.05 7.08
C ARG A 50 -16.85 3.98 7.72
N ARG A 51 -17.10 3.84 9.03
CA ARG A 51 -18.02 4.68 9.80
C ARG A 51 -17.31 5.77 10.62
N LEU A 52 -15.98 5.89 10.54
CA LEU A 52 -15.28 6.99 11.16
C LEU A 52 -15.81 8.33 10.59
N PRO A 53 -15.94 9.37 11.43
CA PRO A 53 -16.32 10.68 10.96
C PRO A 53 -15.28 11.21 9.96
N MET A 54 -15.74 11.95 8.97
CA MET A 54 -14.87 12.65 8.04
C MET A 54 -14.55 14.03 8.60
N THR A 55 -13.34 14.53 8.32
CA THR A 55 -12.98 15.93 8.49
C THR A 55 -12.81 16.56 7.12
N GLU A 56 -13.08 17.85 7.04
CA GLU A 56 -12.86 18.63 5.82
C GLU A 56 -11.37 18.79 5.55
N VAL A 57 -11.00 18.72 4.27
CA VAL A 57 -9.70 19.17 3.76
C VAL A 57 -9.99 20.46 3.00
N ASP A 58 -9.27 21.54 3.34
CA ASP A 58 -9.40 22.80 2.61
C ASP A 58 -9.01 22.58 1.15
N ALA A 59 -9.95 22.76 0.24
CA ALA A 59 -9.75 22.58 -1.19
C ALA A 59 -8.74 23.58 -1.80
N THR A 60 -8.49 24.70 -1.13
CA THR A 60 -7.63 25.79 -1.59
C THR A 60 -6.18 25.69 -1.12
N VAL A 61 -5.88 24.78 -0.20
CA VAL A 61 -4.51 24.58 0.29
C VAL A 61 -3.61 24.14 -0.85
N GLU A 62 -2.43 24.76 -0.95
CA GLU A 62 -1.51 24.49 -2.04
C GLU A 62 -0.60 23.31 -1.72
N VAL A 63 -0.53 22.35 -2.65
CA VAL A 63 0.45 21.27 -2.65
C VAL A 63 1.42 21.48 -3.81
N VAL A 64 2.67 21.05 -3.66
CA VAL A 64 3.71 21.33 -4.66
C VAL A 64 3.86 20.12 -5.58
N GLY A 65 3.59 20.31 -6.86
CA GLY A 65 3.77 19.30 -7.91
C GLY A 65 4.85 19.68 -8.93
N PRO A 66 4.95 18.95 -10.06
CA PRO A 66 6.00 19.15 -11.06
C PRO A 66 5.98 20.52 -11.74
N GLU A 67 4.81 21.15 -11.80
CA GLU A 67 4.62 22.48 -12.38
C GLU A 67 4.57 23.59 -11.32
N GLY A 68 4.87 23.25 -10.05
CA GLY A 68 4.81 24.16 -8.91
C GLY A 68 3.59 23.94 -8.02
N PRO A 69 3.27 24.94 -7.16
CA PRO A 69 2.10 24.87 -6.28
C PRO A 69 0.78 24.81 -7.06
N VAL A 70 -0.12 23.94 -6.63
CA VAL A 70 -1.49 23.82 -7.14
C VAL A 70 -2.45 23.64 -5.97
N PRO A 71 -3.70 24.13 -6.05
CA PRO A 71 -4.69 23.89 -5.01
C PRO A 71 -5.01 22.39 -4.91
N PHE A 72 -5.27 21.90 -3.69
CA PHE A 72 -5.56 20.48 -3.45
C PHE A 72 -6.73 19.96 -4.29
N LEU A 73 -7.70 20.83 -4.60
CA LEU A 73 -8.81 20.50 -5.48
C LEU A 73 -8.36 20.01 -6.87
N ASP A 74 -7.25 20.51 -7.40
CA ASP A 74 -6.79 20.16 -8.74
C ASP A 74 -6.31 18.71 -8.84
N LEU A 75 -5.95 18.08 -7.72
CA LEU A 75 -5.62 16.64 -7.67
C LEU A 75 -6.82 15.78 -8.05
N PHE A 76 -8.04 16.29 -7.91
CA PHE A 76 -9.24 15.60 -8.36
C PHE A 76 -9.36 15.58 -9.89
N GLN A 77 -8.66 16.45 -10.62
CA GLN A 77 -8.67 16.48 -12.09
C GLN A 77 -10.10 16.51 -12.67
N GLY A 78 -10.99 17.27 -12.04
CA GLY A 78 -12.41 17.38 -12.41
C GLY A 78 -13.29 16.17 -12.04
N ARG A 79 -12.76 15.17 -11.33
CA ARG A 79 -13.50 14.00 -10.84
C ARG A 79 -14.07 14.23 -9.44
N ARG A 80 -14.98 13.36 -9.00
CA ARG A 80 -15.68 13.50 -7.71
C ARG A 80 -14.96 12.83 -6.54
N GLU A 81 -14.04 11.92 -6.84
CA GLU A 81 -13.34 11.12 -5.84
C GLU A 81 -11.83 11.15 -6.14
N LEU A 82 -11.04 11.15 -5.07
CA LEU A 82 -9.59 11.08 -5.10
C LEU A 82 -9.13 9.97 -4.16
N VAL A 83 -8.33 9.04 -4.66
CA VAL A 83 -7.57 8.10 -3.84
C VAL A 83 -6.15 8.62 -3.70
N VAL A 84 -5.72 8.80 -2.47
CA VAL A 84 -4.36 9.21 -2.13
C VAL A 84 -3.57 8.00 -1.64
N TYR A 85 -2.36 7.84 -2.17
CA TYR A 85 -1.33 7.03 -1.55
C TYR A 85 -0.33 7.94 -0.82
N GLN A 86 -0.21 7.79 0.50
CA GLN A 86 0.78 8.54 1.28
C GLN A 86 2.12 7.78 1.28
N HIS A 87 3.11 8.31 0.57
CA HIS A 87 4.46 7.79 0.57
C HIS A 87 5.24 8.35 1.77
N MET A 88 5.72 7.47 2.65
CA MET A 88 6.62 7.90 3.73
C MET A 88 7.95 8.36 3.15
N TRP A 89 8.46 9.49 3.64
CA TRP A 89 9.68 10.11 3.15
C TRP A 89 10.73 10.21 4.24
N TYR A 90 12.00 10.04 3.85
CA TYR A 90 13.15 10.22 4.72
C TYR A 90 14.08 11.28 4.13
N ASP A 91 14.10 12.46 4.74
CA ASP A 91 14.87 13.62 4.26
C ASP A 91 16.36 13.31 4.14
N GLY A 92 16.96 13.71 3.02
CA GLY A 92 18.39 13.54 2.75
C GLY A 92 18.85 12.08 2.56
N ALA A 93 17.95 11.09 2.66
CA ALA A 93 18.30 9.71 2.35
C ALA A 93 18.49 9.55 0.82
N PRO A 94 19.49 8.75 0.38
CA PRO A 94 19.64 8.46 -1.04
C PRO A 94 18.42 7.67 -1.55
N HIS A 95 18.25 7.54 -2.87
CA HIS A 95 17.06 6.89 -3.45
C HIS A 95 16.81 5.48 -2.88
N GLN A 96 17.85 4.66 -2.72
CA GLN A 96 17.77 3.32 -2.13
C GLN A 96 17.48 3.30 -0.61
N GLY A 97 17.56 4.46 0.04
CA GLY A 97 17.28 4.63 1.46
C GLY A 97 15.86 5.11 1.75
N GLN A 98 15.05 5.39 0.72
CA GLN A 98 13.64 5.74 0.90
C GLN A 98 12.80 4.53 1.33
N CYS A 99 11.59 4.75 1.84
CA CYS A 99 10.70 3.68 2.34
C CYS A 99 10.56 2.52 1.33
N GLU A 100 11.08 1.35 1.68
CA GLU A 100 11.13 0.16 0.80
C GLU A 100 9.72 -0.29 0.41
N GLY A 101 8.84 -0.50 1.39
CA GLY A 101 7.46 -0.92 1.13
C GLY A 101 6.65 0.14 0.34
N CYS A 102 6.97 1.42 0.51
CA CYS A 102 6.32 2.49 -0.24
C CYS A 102 6.78 2.52 -1.69
N THR A 103 8.08 2.34 -1.89
CA THR A 103 8.71 2.22 -3.21
C THR A 103 8.11 1.04 -3.97
N ASP A 104 8.07 -0.13 -3.34
CA ASP A 104 7.49 -1.35 -3.93
C ASP A 104 6.01 -1.17 -4.30
N ALA A 105 5.21 -0.61 -3.39
CA ALA A 105 3.78 -0.39 -3.64
C ALA A 105 3.54 0.53 -4.84
N VAL A 106 4.23 1.69 -4.93
CA VAL A 106 4.04 2.62 -6.05
C VAL A 106 4.59 2.05 -7.36
N TRP A 107 5.69 1.30 -7.32
CA TRP A 107 6.23 0.62 -8.51
C TRP A 107 5.21 -0.32 -9.16
N HIS A 108 4.41 -1.00 -8.36
CA HIS A 108 3.35 -1.87 -8.86
C HIS A 108 2.10 -1.12 -9.33
N MET A 109 1.92 0.15 -8.95
CA MET A 109 0.80 1.00 -9.38
C MET A 109 1.11 1.75 -10.69
N ARG A 110 1.36 1.01 -11.78
CA ARG A 110 1.77 1.58 -13.08
C ARG A 110 0.85 2.65 -13.65
N ASP A 111 -0.46 2.54 -13.49
CA ASP A 111 -1.41 3.55 -13.93
C ASP A 111 -2.72 3.51 -13.13
N ALA A 112 -3.51 4.59 -13.26
CA ALA A 112 -4.82 4.74 -12.63
C ALA A 112 -5.97 4.62 -13.64
N VAL A 113 -5.77 3.99 -14.81
CA VAL A 113 -6.75 4.01 -15.92
C VAL A 113 -8.10 3.43 -15.48
N TYR A 114 -8.09 2.34 -14.71
CA TYR A 114 -9.32 1.71 -14.22
C TYR A 114 -10.03 2.50 -13.09
N LEU A 115 -9.29 3.34 -12.35
CA LEU A 115 -9.86 4.28 -11.39
C LEU A 115 -10.49 5.46 -12.13
N ASN A 116 -9.75 6.03 -13.08
CA ASN A 116 -10.21 7.13 -13.91
C ASN A 116 -11.48 6.78 -14.68
N ALA A 117 -11.58 5.55 -15.21
CA ALA A 117 -12.77 5.04 -15.89
C ALA A 117 -14.01 4.94 -14.98
N ARG A 118 -13.82 4.94 -13.65
CA ARG A 118 -14.88 4.94 -12.64
C ARG A 118 -15.08 6.32 -11.99
N GLY A 119 -14.47 7.37 -12.53
CA GLY A 119 -14.61 8.71 -11.99
C GLY A 119 -13.80 8.96 -10.71
N VAL A 120 -12.71 8.21 -10.52
CA VAL A 120 -11.80 8.33 -9.37
C VAL A 120 -10.41 8.74 -9.84
N SER A 121 -9.88 9.83 -9.30
CA SER A 121 -8.49 10.25 -9.51
C SER A 121 -7.55 9.57 -8.53
N PHE A 122 -6.26 9.53 -8.87
CA PHE A 122 -5.22 8.98 -8.01
C PHE A 122 -4.05 9.96 -7.90
N ALA A 123 -3.49 10.11 -6.70
CA ALA A 123 -2.28 10.89 -6.47
C ALA A 123 -1.41 10.25 -5.39
N VAL A 124 -0.10 10.42 -5.53
CA VAL A 124 0.87 10.12 -4.47
C VAL A 124 1.18 11.41 -3.72
N LEU A 125 0.93 11.41 -2.41
CA LEU A 125 1.33 12.50 -1.52
C LEU A 125 2.54 12.06 -0.70
N THR A 126 3.45 12.99 -0.45
CA THR A 126 4.64 12.73 0.35
C THR A 126 4.98 13.97 1.14
N THR A 127 5.50 13.77 2.35
CA THR A 127 6.05 14.90 3.10
C THR A 127 7.35 15.38 2.49
N GLY A 128 8.03 14.65 1.59
CA GLY A 128 9.31 15.02 0.94
C GLY A 128 9.38 16.44 0.37
N SER A 129 10.53 17.11 0.43
CA SER A 129 10.72 18.39 -0.26
C SER A 129 10.62 18.15 -1.77
N TRP A 130 10.01 19.09 -2.52
CA TRP A 130 9.74 18.84 -3.94
C TRP A 130 11.00 18.56 -4.75
N ASP A 131 12.12 19.24 -4.46
CA ASP A 131 13.38 19.02 -5.17
C ASP A 131 13.91 17.58 -5.02
N GLU A 132 13.82 17.00 -3.82
CA GLU A 132 14.20 15.60 -3.60
C GLU A 132 13.21 14.63 -4.25
N VAL A 133 11.91 14.91 -4.13
CA VAL A 133 10.82 14.09 -4.69
C VAL A 133 10.89 14.07 -6.22
N ALA A 134 11.15 15.20 -6.85
CA ALA A 134 11.30 15.31 -8.30
C ALA A 134 12.48 14.46 -8.80
N ALA A 135 13.63 14.53 -8.12
CA ALA A 135 14.80 13.73 -8.47
C ALA A 135 14.54 12.22 -8.33
N TYR A 136 13.86 11.82 -7.25
CA TYR A 136 13.52 10.43 -6.99
C TYR A 136 12.49 9.89 -7.99
N THR A 137 11.39 10.61 -8.24
CA THR A 137 10.35 10.20 -9.19
C THR A 137 10.88 10.11 -10.62
N ALA A 138 11.77 11.02 -11.01
CA ALA A 138 12.49 10.96 -12.28
C ALA A 138 13.41 9.73 -12.38
N PHE A 139 14.16 9.43 -11.32
CA PHE A 139 15.02 8.23 -11.26
C PHE A 139 14.21 6.93 -11.35
N MET A 140 13.10 6.85 -10.62
CA MET A 140 12.21 5.69 -10.64
C MET A 140 11.44 5.57 -11.96
N GLY A 141 11.27 6.66 -12.71
CA GLY A 141 10.47 6.68 -13.93
C GLY A 141 8.97 6.53 -13.65
N TYR A 142 8.50 7.01 -12.49
CA TYR A 142 7.09 6.96 -12.14
C TYR A 142 6.26 7.88 -13.04
N THR A 143 5.06 7.42 -13.39
CA THR A 143 4.13 8.14 -14.26
C THR A 143 2.87 8.62 -13.53
N GLN A 144 2.68 8.19 -12.29
CA GLN A 144 1.58 8.65 -11.44
C GLN A 144 1.84 10.12 -11.05
N PRO A 145 0.79 10.91 -10.75
CA PRO A 145 1.01 12.28 -10.30
C PRO A 145 1.46 12.29 -8.83
N TRP A 146 2.57 12.98 -8.56
CA TRP A 146 3.16 13.13 -7.22
C TRP A 146 3.07 14.58 -6.76
N TYR A 147 2.80 14.77 -5.48
CA TYR A 147 2.76 16.08 -4.84
C TYR A 147 3.40 16.05 -3.46
N SER A 148 4.11 17.11 -3.12
CA SER A 148 4.62 17.38 -1.79
C SER A 148 3.58 18.12 -0.96
N VAL A 149 3.37 17.65 0.26
CA VAL A 149 2.55 18.28 1.32
C VAL A 149 3.43 18.88 2.42
N ARG A 150 4.73 19.07 2.15
CA ARG A 150 5.70 19.60 3.12
C ARG A 150 5.20 20.89 3.76
N GLY A 151 5.18 20.92 5.09
CA GLY A 151 4.87 22.12 5.86
C GLY A 151 3.39 22.49 5.94
N LEU A 152 2.51 21.64 5.40
CA LEU A 152 1.07 21.73 5.63
C LEU A 152 0.71 21.08 6.96
N ASP A 153 -0.42 21.50 7.53
CA ASP A 153 -0.96 20.88 8.73
C ASP A 153 -1.81 19.64 8.42
N ALA A 154 -2.12 18.88 9.47
CA ALA A 154 -3.09 17.81 9.41
C ALA A 154 -4.45 18.31 8.85
N PRO A 155 -5.18 17.49 8.07
CA PRO A 155 -4.97 16.04 7.92
C PRO A 155 -4.10 15.65 6.71
N ILE A 156 -3.54 16.61 5.96
CA ILE A 156 -2.82 16.34 4.71
C ILE A 156 -1.30 16.38 4.83
N GLY A 157 -0.74 17.15 5.77
CA GLY A 157 0.69 17.20 6.10
C GLY A 157 1.03 16.51 7.41
#